data_AF-A0AAN8IS97-F1
#
_entry.id   AF-A0AAN8IS97-F1
#
_cell.length_a   1.000
_cell.length_b   1.000
_cell.length_c   1.000
_cell.angle_alpha   90.00
_cell.angle_beta   90.00
_cell.angle_gamma   90.00
#
_symmetry.space_group_name_H-M   'P 1'
#
loop_
_entity.id
_entity.type
_entity.pdbx_description
1 polymer ?
#
loop_
_entity_poly.entity_id
_entity_poly.type
_entity_poly.pdbx_seq_one_letter_code
_entity_poly.pdbx_strand_id
1 'polypeptide(L)'
;MSEVPHYVLYEHAVGYALMKIKEFEDAGLIIQEVDASIADVSKFSGIVKLAAFDPFKNTEAALENANAISEGLAHADLINFLESSLPQKKKKLILGVNDSKLAGSLTEANVGIKLVFGGVVTEILRGVRVHFAHLAKDLPHHSLAKAQLSLGHSYSRGKVKFDVHRVDNMVIQSIALLDQLDKDINLFGMRIREWYSYHYPELFKLVPDQYKYARLAVTILDRNKMHENENLLAEITAGMRVVLNTHLV
;
A
#
# COMPACT_ATOMS: atom_id res chain seq x y z
N MET A 1 11.77 -7.48 -43.44
CA MET A 1 11.16 -6.20 -43.02
C MET A 1 10.48 -6.46 -41.69
N SER A 2 10.83 -5.70 -40.65
CA SER A 2 10.09 -5.72 -39.38
C SER A 2 8.67 -5.24 -39.63
N GLU A 3 7.68 -6.02 -39.22
CA GLU A 3 6.28 -5.66 -39.40
C GLU A 3 5.87 -4.59 -38.39
N VAL A 4 5.06 -3.63 -38.83
CA VAL A 4 4.56 -2.56 -37.96
C VAL A 4 3.42 -3.10 -37.08
N PRO A 5 3.53 -3.03 -35.75
CA PRO A 5 2.45 -3.43 -34.86
C PRO A 5 1.27 -2.45 -34.98
N HIS A 6 0.05 -2.98 -34.98
CA HIS A 6 -1.17 -2.15 -34.97
C HIS A 6 -1.48 -1.67 -33.55
N TYR A 7 -1.19 -2.53 -32.58
CA TYR A 7 -1.33 -2.27 -31.16
C TYR A 7 -0.07 -2.67 -30.43
N VAL A 8 0.20 -2.04 -29.29
CA VAL A 8 1.27 -2.42 -28.36
C VAL A 8 0.68 -2.55 -26.96
N LEU A 9 1.04 -3.64 -26.28
CA LEU A 9 0.70 -3.89 -24.89
C LEU A 9 1.70 -3.18 -23.98
N TYR A 10 1.21 -2.38 -23.05
CA TYR A 10 2.02 -1.76 -22.00
C TYR A 10 1.53 -2.24 -20.63
N GLU A 11 2.38 -3.00 -19.92
CA GLU A 11 2.11 -3.38 -18.54
C GLU A 11 2.51 -2.25 -17.59
N HIS A 12 1.59 -1.83 -16.72
CA HIS A 12 1.85 -0.81 -15.70
C HIS A 12 1.39 -1.29 -14.31
N ALA A 13 1.94 -0.69 -13.25
CA ALA A 13 1.57 -0.99 -11.87
C ALA A 13 0.08 -0.79 -11.52
N VAL A 14 -0.68 -0.10 -12.37
CA VAL A 14 -2.12 0.14 -12.17
C VAL A 14 -2.99 -0.80 -12.99
N GLY A 15 -2.44 -1.54 -13.95
CA GLY A 15 -3.22 -2.33 -14.89
C GLY A 15 -2.53 -2.50 -16.25
N TYR A 16 -3.23 -3.16 -17.17
CA TYR A 16 -2.79 -3.33 -18.54
C TYR A 16 -3.34 -2.22 -19.43
N ALA A 17 -2.49 -1.64 -20.27
CA ALA A 17 -2.86 -0.64 -21.24
C ALA A 17 -2.59 -1.15 -22.66
N LEU A 18 -3.58 -0.98 -23.53
CA LEU A 18 -3.45 -1.28 -24.95
C LEU A 18 -3.35 0.04 -25.71
N MET A 19 -2.22 0.22 -26.39
CA MET A 19 -1.94 1.42 -27.17
C MET A 19 -2.16 1.13 -28.64
N LYS A 20 -2.99 1.92 -29.31
CA LYS A 20 -3.15 1.89 -30.77
C LYS A 20 -2.12 2.79 -31.43
N ILE A 21 -1.50 2.26 -32.47
CA ILE A 21 -0.46 2.95 -33.23
C ILE A 21 -1.08 3.46 -34.53
N LYS A 22 -0.69 4.67 -34.93
CA LYS A 22 -0.99 5.22 -36.25
C LYS A 22 -0.44 4.29 -37.34
N GLU A 23 -1.12 4.19 -38.48
CA GLU A 23 -0.66 3.34 -39.58
C GLU A 23 0.58 3.95 -40.25
N PHE A 24 1.60 3.12 -40.47
CA PHE A 24 2.85 3.46 -41.16
C PHE A 24 3.15 2.43 -42.24
N GLU A 25 3.77 2.88 -43.33
CA GLU A 25 4.16 2.03 -44.46
C GLU A 25 5.38 1.16 -44.14
N ASP A 26 6.31 1.67 -43.33
CA ASP A 26 7.56 0.98 -42.98
C ASP A 26 7.95 1.19 -41.50
N ALA A 27 8.58 0.16 -40.94
CA ALA A 27 9.08 0.12 -39.56
C ALA A 27 10.21 1.13 -39.24
N GLY A 28 11.05 1.48 -40.22
CA GLY A 28 12.10 2.48 -40.06
C GLY A 28 11.52 3.89 -39.91
N LEU A 29 10.43 4.20 -40.63
CA LEU A 29 9.78 5.52 -40.56
C LEU A 29 9.16 5.78 -39.19
N ILE A 30 8.47 4.78 -38.62
CA ILE A 30 7.92 4.91 -37.27
C ILE A 30 9.01 5.10 -36.22
N ILE A 31 10.17 4.43 -36.33
CA ILE A 31 11.28 4.65 -35.39
C ILE A 31 11.76 6.10 -35.47
N GLN A 32 11.95 6.65 -36.67
CA GLN A 32 12.38 8.03 -36.86
C GLN A 32 11.36 9.04 -36.31
N GLU A 33 10.06 8.84 -36.58
CA GLU A 33 9.02 9.71 -36.04
C GLU A 33 8.86 9.60 -34.52
N VAL A 34 8.97 8.38 -33.97
CA VAL A 34 8.95 8.16 -32.52
C VAL A 34 10.13 8.89 -31.89
N ASP A 35 11.35 8.70 -32.38
CA ASP A 35 12.54 9.33 -31.80
C ASP A 35 12.46 10.87 -31.87
N ALA A 36 12.00 11.41 -33.00
CA ALA A 36 11.79 12.85 -33.17
C ALA A 36 10.65 13.43 -32.29
N SER A 37 9.71 12.58 -31.85
CA SER A 37 8.55 13.00 -31.04
C SER A 37 8.69 12.70 -29.55
N ILE A 38 9.69 11.92 -29.11
CA ILE A 38 9.87 11.59 -27.69
C ILE A 38 10.03 12.83 -26.81
N ALA A 39 10.62 13.92 -27.30
CA ALA A 39 10.74 15.16 -26.54
C ALA A 39 9.43 15.98 -26.47
N ASP A 40 8.44 15.68 -27.33
CA ASP A 40 7.21 16.45 -27.47
C ASP A 40 5.98 15.55 -27.32
N VAL A 41 5.34 15.66 -26.15
CA VAL A 41 4.16 14.87 -25.77
C VAL A 41 3.03 14.96 -26.79
N SER A 42 2.83 16.15 -27.39
CA SER A 42 1.73 16.39 -28.33
C SER A 42 1.95 15.64 -29.64
N LYS A 43 3.19 15.65 -30.14
CA LYS A 43 3.59 14.89 -31.32
C LYS A 43 3.50 13.39 -31.07
N PHE A 44 4.01 12.92 -29.93
CA PHE A 44 3.97 11.51 -29.57
C PHE A 44 2.53 10.99 -29.43
N SER A 45 1.64 11.77 -28.81
CA SER A 45 0.20 11.45 -28.69
C SER A 45 -0.53 11.42 -30.04
N GLY A 46 0.05 12.01 -31.09
CA GLY A 46 -0.43 11.90 -32.46
C GLY A 46 -0.11 10.53 -33.10
N ILE A 47 0.97 9.88 -32.66
CA ILE A 47 1.44 8.57 -33.13
C ILE A 47 0.78 7.44 -32.33
N VAL A 48 0.72 7.59 -31.01
CA VAL A 48 0.26 6.57 -30.08
C VAL A 48 -0.92 7.09 -29.27
N LYS A 49 -2.02 6.32 -29.25
CA LYS A 49 -3.23 6.64 -28.49
C LYS A 49 -3.66 5.48 -27.61
N LEU A 50 -4.15 5.78 -26.42
CA LEU A 50 -4.76 4.78 -25.55
C LEU A 50 -6.04 4.24 -26.21
N ALA A 51 -6.12 2.91 -26.38
CA ALA A 51 -7.27 2.25 -26.98
C ALA A 51 -8.14 1.52 -25.97
N ALA A 52 -7.50 0.83 -25.02
CA ALA A 52 -8.17 0.16 -23.91
C ALA A 52 -7.26 0.18 -22.68
N PHE A 53 -7.88 0.12 -21.51
CA PHE A 53 -7.18 0.04 -20.23
C PHE A 53 -8.00 -0.81 -19.28
N ASP A 54 -7.34 -1.74 -18.59
CA ASP A 54 -7.96 -2.57 -17.56
C ASP A 54 -7.20 -2.43 -16.25
N PRO A 55 -7.78 -1.75 -15.24
CA PRO A 55 -7.16 -1.56 -13.95
C PRO A 55 -7.14 -2.86 -13.13
N PHE A 56 -6.06 -3.08 -12.38
CA PHE A 56 -6.06 -4.15 -11.39
C PHE A 56 -7.05 -3.86 -10.26
N LYS A 57 -7.79 -4.88 -9.84
CA LYS A 57 -8.83 -4.76 -8.82
C LYS A 57 -8.27 -4.35 -7.45
N ASN A 58 -7.12 -4.88 -7.09
CA ASN A 58 -6.47 -4.64 -5.80
C ASN A 58 -4.94 -4.88 -5.90
N THR A 59 -4.22 -4.60 -4.81
CA THR A 59 -2.76 -4.76 -4.74
C THR A 59 -2.31 -6.22 -4.88
N GLU A 60 -3.12 -7.17 -4.44
CA GLU A 60 -2.81 -8.61 -4.52
C GLU A 60 -2.83 -9.09 -5.97
N ALA A 61 -3.89 -8.78 -6.71
CA ALA A 61 -4.00 -9.05 -8.14
C ALA A 61 -2.87 -8.36 -8.92
N ALA A 62 -2.53 -7.11 -8.57
CA ALA A 62 -1.41 -6.41 -9.19
C ALA A 62 -0.06 -7.12 -8.93
N LEU A 63 0.14 -7.67 -7.73
CA LEU A 63 1.34 -8.43 -7.37
C LEU A 63 1.41 -9.78 -8.09
N GLU A 64 0.30 -10.51 -8.17
CA GLU A 64 0.21 -11.77 -8.91
C GLU A 64 0.51 -11.57 -10.40
N ASN A 65 -0.13 -10.57 -11.02
CA ASN A 65 0.12 -10.20 -12.40
C ASN A 65 1.58 -9.76 -12.61
N ALA A 66 2.15 -8.94 -11.72
CA ALA A 66 3.56 -8.54 -11.81
C ALA A 66 4.53 -9.72 -11.70
N ASN A 67 4.25 -10.71 -10.84
CA ASN A 67 5.05 -11.94 -10.75
C ASN A 67 4.94 -12.76 -12.04
N ALA A 68 3.74 -12.96 -12.57
CA ALA A 68 3.53 -13.67 -13.84
C ALA A 68 4.30 -13.01 -15.00
N ILE A 69 4.19 -11.69 -15.15
CA ILE A 69 4.93 -10.92 -16.17
C ILE A 69 6.43 -11.05 -15.97
N SER A 70 6.93 -11.02 -14.72
CA SER A 70 8.38 -11.17 -14.44
C SER A 70 8.95 -12.53 -14.87
N GLU A 71 8.10 -13.55 -14.93
CA GLU A 71 8.45 -14.91 -15.35
C GLU A 71 8.11 -15.16 -16.83
N GLY A 72 7.52 -14.18 -17.51
CA GLY A 72 7.11 -14.24 -18.91
C GLY A 72 5.83 -15.06 -19.14
N LEU A 73 4.97 -15.18 -18.13
CA LEU A 73 3.73 -15.94 -18.16
C LEU A 73 2.53 -15.03 -18.45
N ALA A 74 1.65 -15.47 -19.33
CA ALA A 74 0.38 -14.81 -19.59
C ALA A 74 -0.62 -15.11 -18.46
N HIS A 75 -0.86 -14.13 -17.59
CA HIS A 75 -1.87 -14.24 -16.55
C HIS A 75 -3.29 -14.29 -17.15
N ALA A 76 -4.24 -14.95 -16.48
CA ALA A 76 -5.62 -15.07 -16.97
C ALA A 76 -6.29 -13.70 -17.19
N ASP A 77 -6.04 -12.73 -16.32
CA ASP A 77 -6.53 -11.36 -16.48
C ASP A 77 -6.02 -10.71 -17.76
N LEU A 78 -4.75 -10.93 -18.12
CA LEU A 78 -4.17 -10.40 -19.35
C LEU A 78 -4.85 -11.02 -20.59
N ILE A 79 -5.08 -12.33 -20.58
CA ILE A 79 -5.74 -13.03 -21.69
C ILE A 79 -7.16 -12.48 -21.87
N ASN A 80 -7.94 -12.39 -20.78
CA ASN A 80 -9.29 -11.84 -20.78
C ASN A 80 -9.32 -10.39 -21.27
N PHE A 81 -8.34 -9.57 -20.87
CA PHE A 81 -8.20 -8.20 -21.33
C PHE A 81 -7.95 -8.13 -22.85
N LEU A 82 -7.06 -8.96 -23.37
CA LEU A 82 -6.75 -8.98 -24.81
C LEU A 82 -7.95 -9.46 -25.64
N GLU A 83 -8.65 -10.51 -25.19
CA GLU A 83 -9.82 -11.05 -25.88
C GLU A 83 -11.01 -10.07 -25.93
N SER A 84 -11.18 -9.27 -24.88
CA SER A 84 -12.25 -8.26 -24.78
C SER A 84 -11.90 -6.96 -25.50
N SER A 85 -10.62 -6.58 -25.52
CA SER A 85 -10.18 -5.28 -26.05
C SER A 85 -9.80 -5.31 -27.53
N LEU A 86 -9.46 -6.49 -28.09
CA LEU A 86 -9.01 -6.62 -29.46
C LEU A 86 -10.15 -7.03 -30.41
N PRO A 87 -10.21 -6.44 -31.62
CA PRO A 87 -11.29 -6.74 -32.57
C PRO A 87 -11.17 -8.16 -33.13
N GLN A 88 -12.10 -9.04 -32.77
CA GLN A 88 -12.10 -10.46 -33.14
C GLN A 88 -12.22 -10.77 -34.66
N LYS A 89 -12.49 -9.76 -35.50
CA LYS A 89 -12.73 -9.94 -36.95
C LYS A 89 -11.56 -9.60 -37.86
N LYS A 90 -10.39 -9.17 -37.34
CA LYS A 90 -9.23 -8.82 -38.20
C LYS A 90 -8.23 -9.98 -38.27
N LYS A 91 -8.32 -10.78 -39.35
CA LYS A 91 -7.45 -11.94 -39.67
C LYS A 91 -5.92 -11.65 -39.76
N LYS A 92 -5.46 -10.42 -39.52
CA LYS A 92 -4.03 -10.03 -39.57
C LYS A 92 -3.72 -8.91 -38.55
N LEU A 93 -4.26 -9.01 -37.34
CA LEU A 93 -3.88 -8.08 -36.28
C LEU A 93 -2.47 -8.41 -35.77
N ILE A 94 -1.63 -7.38 -35.64
CA ILE A 94 -0.28 -7.49 -35.09
C ILE A 94 -0.23 -6.75 -33.76
N LEU A 95 0.10 -7.46 -32.69
CA LEU A 95 0.29 -6.95 -31.34
C LEU A 95 1.77 -6.96 -30.97
N GLY A 96 2.30 -5.80 -30.58
CA GLY A 96 3.63 -5.67 -30.03
C GLY A 96 3.65 -5.94 -28.53
N VAL A 97 4.56 -6.81 -28.09
CA VAL A 97 4.81 -7.11 -26.68
C VAL A 97 6.30 -6.90 -26.35
N ASN A 98 6.61 -6.57 -25.10
CA ASN A 98 7.97 -6.20 -24.72
C ASN A 98 8.92 -7.40 -24.62
N ASP A 99 8.43 -8.54 -24.15
CA ASP A 99 9.23 -9.75 -23.88
C ASP A 99 8.86 -10.90 -24.82
N SER A 100 9.88 -11.57 -25.36
CA SER A 100 9.75 -12.79 -26.16
C SER A 100 9.12 -13.96 -25.40
N LYS A 101 9.37 -14.10 -24.09
CA LYS A 101 8.78 -15.18 -23.28
C LYS A 101 7.27 -14.99 -23.12
N LEU A 102 6.85 -13.76 -22.83
CA LEU A 102 5.45 -13.39 -22.79
C LEU A 102 4.78 -13.60 -24.14
N ALA A 103 5.47 -13.26 -25.24
CA ALA A 103 4.98 -13.56 -26.59
C ALA A 103 4.76 -15.08 -26.79
N GLY A 104 5.69 -15.92 -26.33
CA GLY A 104 5.57 -17.38 -26.35
C GLY A 104 4.36 -17.86 -25.56
N SER A 105 4.23 -17.41 -24.30
CA SER A 105 3.11 -17.80 -23.42
C SER A 105 1.75 -17.35 -23.97
N LEU A 106 1.65 -16.15 -24.55
CA LEU A 106 0.42 -15.68 -25.21
C LEU A 106 0.11 -16.46 -26.50
N THR A 107 1.13 -16.96 -27.20
CA THR A 107 0.94 -17.81 -28.38
C THR A 107 0.36 -19.17 -27.97
N GLU A 108 0.88 -19.76 -26.88
CA GLU A 108 0.37 -21.01 -26.30
C GLU A 108 -1.06 -20.87 -25.77
N ALA A 109 -1.41 -19.71 -25.20
CA ALA A 109 -2.77 -19.37 -24.80
C ALA A 109 -3.75 -19.21 -25.98
N ASN A 110 -3.26 -19.28 -27.23
CA ASN A 110 -4.04 -19.40 -28.45
C ASN A 110 -4.97 -18.20 -28.72
N VAL A 111 -4.53 -16.98 -28.37
CA VAL A 111 -5.27 -15.71 -28.52
C VAL A 111 -5.60 -15.37 -29.99
N GLY A 112 -5.01 -16.08 -30.96
CA GLY A 112 -5.34 -15.93 -32.39
C GLY A 112 -4.79 -14.67 -33.06
N ILE A 113 -3.74 -14.07 -32.47
CA ILE A 113 -3.16 -12.77 -32.88
C ILE A 113 -1.68 -12.97 -33.21
N LYS A 114 -1.18 -12.24 -34.21
CA LYS A 114 0.25 -12.24 -34.51
C LYS A 114 0.99 -11.38 -33.49
N LEU A 115 1.95 -11.97 -32.80
CA LEU A 115 2.77 -11.29 -31.80
C LEU A 115 4.12 -10.91 -32.40
N VAL A 116 4.55 -9.67 -32.13
CA VAL A 116 5.89 -9.17 -32.47
C VAL A 116 6.54 -8.59 -31.23
N PHE A 117 7.86 -8.67 -31.14
CA PHE A 117 8.64 -8.16 -30.02
C PHE A 117 9.96 -7.56 -30.53
N GLY A 118 10.56 -6.69 -29.73
CA GLY A 118 11.82 -6.02 -30.06
C GLY A 118 11.72 -4.97 -31.16
N GLY A 119 12.86 -4.35 -31.48
CA GLY A 119 12.99 -3.33 -32.53
C GLY A 119 12.03 -2.16 -32.32
N VAL A 120 11.13 -1.96 -33.29
CA VAL A 120 10.10 -0.90 -33.28
C VAL A 120 9.25 -0.92 -32.00
N VAL A 121 8.90 -2.10 -31.49
CA VAL A 121 8.05 -2.24 -30.30
C VAL A 121 8.72 -1.61 -29.08
N THR A 122 10.02 -1.82 -28.93
CA THR A 122 10.80 -1.30 -27.80
C THR A 122 10.86 0.23 -27.81
N GLU A 123 11.03 0.84 -29.00
CA GLU A 123 11.05 2.30 -29.13
C GLU A 123 9.68 2.94 -28.84
N ILE A 124 8.60 2.32 -29.33
CA ILE A 124 7.24 2.77 -29.02
C ILE A 124 6.99 2.67 -27.52
N LEU A 125 7.33 1.55 -26.89
CA LEU A 125 7.18 1.34 -25.46
C LEU A 125 8.03 2.30 -24.62
N ARG A 126 9.23 2.67 -25.10
CA ARG A 126 10.06 3.70 -24.49
C ARG A 126 9.34 5.04 -24.47
N GLY A 127 8.80 5.48 -25.61
CA GLY A 127 8.01 6.70 -25.70
C GLY A 127 6.73 6.67 -24.85
N VAL A 128 6.02 5.53 -24.84
CA VAL A 128 4.84 5.31 -23.99
C VAL A 128 5.23 5.48 -22.52
N ARG A 129 6.34 4.90 -22.06
CA ARG A 129 6.79 5.01 -20.66
C ARG A 129 7.09 6.44 -20.25
N VAL A 130 7.71 7.24 -21.13
CA VAL A 130 8.00 8.67 -20.89
C VAL A 130 6.69 9.47 -20.76
N HIS A 131 5.73 9.20 -21.64
CA HIS A 131 4.50 10.00 -21.76
C HIS A 131 3.26 9.39 -21.11
N PHE A 132 3.41 8.28 -20.38
CA PHE A 132 2.26 7.51 -19.90
C PHE A 132 1.35 8.33 -19.00
N ALA A 133 1.91 9.17 -18.12
CA ALA A 133 1.13 10.07 -17.28
C ALA A 133 0.21 11.01 -18.08
N HIS A 134 0.62 11.41 -19.29
CA HIS A 134 -0.19 12.22 -20.20
C HIS A 134 -1.18 11.37 -21.01
N LEU A 135 -0.82 10.14 -21.38
CA LEU A 135 -1.70 9.21 -22.09
C LEU A 135 -2.81 8.65 -21.17
N ALA A 136 -2.57 8.63 -19.86
CA ALA A 136 -3.41 8.07 -18.82
C ALA A 136 -4.24 9.11 -18.05
N LYS A 137 -4.30 10.38 -18.49
CA LYS A 137 -4.96 11.48 -17.75
C LYS A 137 -6.41 11.20 -17.41
N ASP A 138 -7.12 10.55 -18.33
CA ASP A 138 -8.55 10.28 -18.22
C ASP A 138 -8.83 9.00 -17.40
N LEU A 139 -7.78 8.36 -16.86
CA LEU A 139 -7.94 7.16 -16.05
C LEU A 139 -8.35 7.50 -14.61
N PRO A 140 -9.24 6.70 -14.01
CA PRO A 140 -9.79 6.96 -12.68
C PRO A 140 -8.76 6.87 -11.54
N HIS A 141 -7.60 6.24 -11.76
CA HIS A 141 -6.55 6.09 -10.75
C HIS A 141 -5.50 7.20 -10.84
N HIS A 142 -5.73 8.28 -10.10
CA HIS A 142 -4.96 9.52 -10.21
C HIS A 142 -3.49 9.43 -9.73
N SER A 143 -3.03 8.34 -9.12
CA SER A 143 -1.69 8.26 -8.52
C SER A 143 -0.87 7.07 -9.02
N LEU A 144 -0.38 7.18 -10.26
CA LEU A 144 0.53 6.21 -10.88
C LEU A 144 1.76 5.95 -10.00
N ALA A 145 2.38 7.01 -9.46
CA ALA A 145 3.59 6.91 -8.64
C ALA A 145 3.35 6.16 -7.32
N LYS A 146 2.20 6.37 -6.67
CA LYS A 146 1.87 5.66 -5.42
C LYS A 146 1.64 4.17 -5.68
N ALA A 147 0.97 3.83 -6.78
CA ALA A 147 0.77 2.44 -7.19
C ALA A 147 2.11 1.73 -7.48
N GLN A 148 3.01 2.39 -8.21
CA GLN A 148 4.37 1.89 -8.46
C GLN A 148 5.15 1.67 -7.17
N LEU A 149 5.12 2.63 -6.24
CA LEU A 149 5.78 2.51 -4.93
C LEU A 149 5.23 1.33 -4.13
N SER A 150 3.90 1.21 -4.02
CA SER A 150 3.27 0.11 -3.27
C SER A 150 3.57 -1.25 -3.88
N LEU A 151 3.49 -1.37 -5.21
CA LEU A 151 3.74 -2.62 -5.90
C LEU A 151 5.22 -3.01 -5.81
N GLY A 152 6.14 -2.05 -5.98
CA GLY A 152 7.58 -2.27 -5.81
C GLY A 152 7.92 -2.80 -4.42
N HIS A 153 7.39 -2.18 -3.36
CA HIS A 153 7.57 -2.68 -1.99
C HIS A 153 7.01 -4.09 -1.80
N SER A 154 5.83 -4.40 -2.33
CA SER A 154 5.22 -5.72 -2.20
C SER A 154 5.99 -6.79 -2.99
N TYR A 155 6.40 -6.48 -4.21
CA TYR A 155 7.19 -7.38 -5.07
C TYR A 155 8.56 -7.70 -4.45
N SER A 156 9.30 -6.67 -4.01
CA SER A 156 10.60 -6.86 -3.34
C SER A 156 10.47 -7.64 -2.03
N ARG A 157 9.42 -7.39 -1.24
CA ARG A 157 9.17 -8.14 -0.01
C ARG A 157 8.88 -9.62 -0.27
N GLY A 158 8.06 -9.90 -1.28
CA GLY A 158 7.75 -11.26 -1.71
C GLY A 158 8.98 -12.04 -2.17
N LYS A 159 9.88 -11.42 -2.96
CA LYS A 159 11.07 -12.09 -3.49
C LYS A 159 12.18 -12.31 -2.44
N VAL A 160 12.41 -11.36 -1.54
CA VAL A 160 13.59 -11.39 -0.65
C VAL A 160 13.26 -11.98 0.74
N LYS A 161 12.01 -12.40 1.00
CA LYS A 161 11.55 -12.74 2.38
C LYS A 161 11.94 -11.64 3.37
N PHE A 162 11.68 -10.39 3.00
CA PHE A 162 12.01 -9.23 3.84
C PHE A 162 11.16 -9.27 5.10
N ASP A 163 11.75 -9.77 6.17
CA ASP A 163 11.94 -9.04 7.43
C ASP A 163 12.04 -10.05 8.58
N VAL A 164 13.26 -10.57 8.80
CA VAL A 164 13.56 -11.45 9.95
C VAL A 164 13.39 -10.69 11.26
N HIS A 165 13.51 -9.36 11.24
CA HIS A 165 13.50 -8.47 12.41
C HIS A 165 12.15 -7.75 12.61
N ARG A 166 11.10 -8.11 11.86
CA ARG A 166 9.79 -7.48 11.98
C ARG A 166 9.25 -7.57 13.41
N VAL A 167 9.53 -8.69 14.05
CA VAL A 167 9.16 -8.96 15.44
C VAL A 167 9.99 -8.09 16.40
N ASP A 168 11.28 -7.91 16.12
CA ASP A 168 12.19 -7.12 16.97
C ASP A 168 11.76 -5.66 17.06
N ASN A 169 11.27 -5.09 15.96
CA ASN A 169 10.72 -3.73 15.95
C ASN A 169 9.53 -3.58 16.92
N MET A 170 8.64 -4.59 16.98
CA MET A 170 7.52 -4.57 17.92
C MET A 170 7.97 -4.69 19.37
N VAL A 171 9.01 -5.49 19.64
CA VAL A 171 9.58 -5.64 20.99
C VAL A 171 10.22 -4.33 21.44
N ILE A 172 11.03 -3.69 20.59
CA ILE A 172 11.68 -2.41 20.90
C ILE A 172 10.62 -1.33 21.18
N GLN A 173 9.58 -1.24 20.33
CA GLN A 173 8.49 -0.28 20.53
C GLN A 173 7.70 -0.58 21.81
N SER A 174 7.48 -1.85 22.14
CA SER A 174 6.76 -2.25 23.36
C SER A 174 7.53 -1.89 24.63
N ILE A 175 8.85 -2.10 24.66
CA ILE A 175 9.71 -1.72 25.79
C ILE A 175 9.71 -0.20 25.96
N ALA A 176 9.88 0.54 24.86
CA ALA A 176 9.85 2.01 24.90
C ALA A 176 8.49 2.55 25.39
N LEU A 177 7.39 1.90 24.99
CA LEU A 177 6.05 2.24 25.47
C LEU A 177 5.90 1.96 26.97
N LEU A 178 6.41 0.83 27.45
CA LEU A 178 6.37 0.45 28.87
C LEU A 178 7.12 1.48 29.73
N ASP A 179 8.34 1.85 29.33
CA ASP A 179 9.14 2.87 30.02
C ASP A 179 8.45 4.23 30.04
N GLN A 180 7.75 4.59 28.96
CA GLN A 180 6.99 5.84 28.90
C GLN A 180 5.74 5.80 29.79
N LEU A 181 5.02 4.68 29.80
CA LEU A 181 3.85 4.48 30.67
C LEU A 181 4.23 4.56 32.15
N ASP A 182 5.37 4.01 32.55
CA ASP A 182 5.83 4.10 33.94
C ASP A 182 6.13 5.54 34.35
N LYS A 183 6.73 6.35 33.47
CA LYS A 183 6.95 7.79 33.73
C LYS A 183 5.62 8.55 33.81
N ASP A 184 4.70 8.25 32.90
CA ASP A 184 3.40 8.92 32.82
C ASP A 184 2.52 8.56 34.04
N ILE A 185 2.49 7.28 34.45
CA ILE A 185 1.77 6.82 35.67
C ILE A 185 2.30 7.55 36.90
N ASN A 186 3.62 7.68 37.04
CA ASN A 186 4.21 8.39 38.16
C ASN A 186 3.84 9.89 38.15
N LEU A 187 3.93 10.53 36.98
CA LEU A 187 3.57 11.95 36.83
C LEU A 187 2.09 12.19 37.15
N PHE A 188 1.20 11.40 36.55
CA PHE A 188 -0.24 11.50 36.79
C PHE A 188 -0.63 11.11 38.21
N GLY A 189 0.02 10.09 38.78
CA GLY A 189 -0.17 9.68 40.18
C GLY A 189 0.15 10.80 41.16
N MET A 190 1.28 11.48 40.97
CA MET A 190 1.62 12.67 41.77
C MET A 190 0.62 13.81 41.54
N ARG A 191 0.21 14.06 40.29
CA ARG A 191 -0.73 15.15 39.97
C ARG A 191 -2.13 14.94 40.56
N ILE A 192 -2.65 13.72 40.48
CA ILE A 192 -3.94 13.33 41.09
C ILE A 192 -3.88 13.53 42.60
N ARG A 193 -2.76 13.13 43.23
CA ARG A 193 -2.54 13.33 44.67
C ARG A 193 -2.54 14.80 45.03
N GLU A 194 -1.82 15.65 44.30
CA GLU A 194 -1.83 17.09 44.54
C GLU A 194 -3.23 17.69 44.44
N TRP A 195 -3.95 17.40 43.34
CA TRP A 195 -5.27 17.98 43.08
C TRP A 195 -6.32 17.53 44.08
N TYR A 196 -6.39 16.24 44.40
CA TYR A 196 -7.39 15.73 45.33
C TYR A 196 -7.09 16.11 46.79
N SER A 197 -5.82 16.38 47.12
CA SER A 197 -5.43 16.86 48.45
C SER A 197 -5.98 18.24 48.80
N TYR A 198 -6.34 19.07 47.80
CA TYR A 198 -7.06 20.32 48.06
C TYR A 198 -8.46 20.06 48.64
N HIS A 199 -9.08 18.93 48.30
CA HIS A 199 -10.40 18.54 48.80
C HIS A 199 -10.31 17.67 50.06
N TYR A 200 -9.37 16.72 50.09
CA TYR A 200 -9.19 15.79 51.21
C TYR A 200 -7.71 15.59 51.58
N PRO A 201 -7.11 16.54 52.33
CA PRO A 201 -5.66 16.61 52.57
C PRO A 201 -5.12 15.49 53.46
N GLU A 202 -5.96 14.90 54.32
CA GLU A 202 -5.56 13.82 55.24
C GLU A 202 -5.20 12.53 54.49
N LEU A 203 -5.88 12.27 53.36
CA LEU A 203 -5.62 11.09 52.52
C LEU A 203 -4.20 11.09 51.96
N PHE A 204 -3.63 12.28 51.71
CA PHE A 204 -2.28 12.41 51.16
C PHE A 204 -1.20 11.81 52.06
N LYS A 205 -1.38 11.98 53.38
CA LYS A 205 -0.46 11.47 54.40
C LYS A 205 -0.73 10.00 54.72
N LEU A 206 -1.99 9.57 54.65
CA LEU A 206 -2.40 8.21 55.03
C LEU A 206 -2.08 7.17 53.96
N VAL A 207 -2.10 7.54 52.68
CA VAL A 207 -1.90 6.59 51.57
C VAL A 207 -0.69 7.01 50.72
N PRO A 208 0.50 6.42 50.95
CA PRO A 208 1.71 6.77 50.22
C PRO A 208 1.75 6.19 48.80
N ASP A 209 1.03 5.09 48.53
CA ASP A 209 0.97 4.43 47.23
C ASP A 209 0.02 5.16 46.26
N GLN A 210 0.53 5.52 45.08
CA GLN A 210 -0.22 6.32 44.10
C GLN A 210 -1.42 5.58 43.52
N TYR A 211 -1.29 4.27 43.27
CA TYR A 211 -2.36 3.46 42.70
C TYR A 211 -3.53 3.30 43.66
N LYS A 212 -3.26 2.95 44.92
CA LYS A 212 -4.26 2.87 45.98
C LYS A 212 -4.90 4.24 46.23
N TYR A 213 -4.11 5.32 46.21
CA TYR A 213 -4.63 6.68 46.37
C TYR A 213 -5.64 7.01 45.27
N ALA A 214 -5.30 6.75 44.01
CA ALA A 214 -6.19 7.01 42.88
C ALA A 214 -7.49 6.18 42.99
N ARG A 215 -7.40 4.90 43.37
CA ARG A 215 -8.59 4.08 43.61
C ARG A 215 -9.48 4.66 44.70
N LEU A 216 -8.91 5.03 45.86
CA LEU A 216 -9.67 5.59 46.97
C LEU A 216 -10.28 6.94 46.61
N ALA A 217 -9.57 7.80 45.89
CA ALA A 217 -10.11 9.08 45.42
C ALA A 217 -11.34 8.88 44.52
N VAL A 218 -11.30 7.88 43.63
CA VAL A 218 -12.45 7.51 42.77
C VAL A 218 -13.59 6.90 43.57
N THR A 219 -13.33 6.09 44.59
CA THR A 219 -14.40 5.52 45.41
C THR A 219 -15.07 6.61 46.25
N ILE A 220 -14.27 7.46 46.91
CA ILE A 220 -14.75 8.50 47.84
C ILE A 220 -15.57 9.57 47.12
N LEU A 221 -15.09 10.06 45.97
CA LEU A 221 -15.64 11.19 45.22
C LEU A 221 -15.82 12.47 46.08
N ASP A 222 -16.90 12.53 46.86
CA ASP A 222 -17.25 13.65 47.73
C ASP A 222 -17.15 13.26 49.22
N ARG A 223 -16.42 14.07 49.99
CA ARG A 223 -16.17 13.87 51.43
C ARG A 223 -17.48 13.78 52.21
N ASN A 224 -18.51 14.51 51.79
CA ASN A 224 -19.77 14.62 52.54
C ASN A 224 -20.67 13.39 52.38
N LYS A 225 -20.43 12.54 51.37
CA LYS A 225 -21.24 11.33 51.08
C LYS A 225 -20.64 10.04 51.64
N MET A 226 -19.57 10.15 52.41
CA MET A 226 -18.85 9.02 53.00
C MET A 226 -19.70 8.19 53.98
N HIS A 227 -20.71 8.79 54.60
CA HIS A 227 -21.55 8.14 55.61
C HIS A 227 -22.72 7.34 55.03
N GLU A 228 -23.01 7.47 53.72
CA GLU A 228 -24.22 6.88 53.12
C GLU A 228 -23.99 5.48 52.52
N ASN A 229 -22.74 5.00 52.43
CA ASN A 229 -22.42 3.69 51.84
C ASN A 229 -21.53 2.85 52.77
N GLU A 230 -22.12 1.86 53.45
CA GLU A 230 -21.40 0.88 54.28
C GLU A 230 -20.38 0.05 53.47
N ASN A 231 -20.65 -0.19 52.18
CA ASN A 231 -19.73 -0.88 51.27
C ASN A 231 -18.46 -0.08 50.97
N LEU A 232 -18.56 1.26 50.98
CA LEU A 232 -17.45 2.18 50.77
C LEU A 232 -16.48 2.13 51.96
N LEU A 233 -17.02 2.07 53.19
CA LEU A 233 -16.24 1.90 54.41
C LEU A 233 -15.50 0.56 54.43
N ALA A 234 -16.09 -0.52 53.93
CA ALA A 234 -15.44 -1.83 53.85
C ALA A 234 -14.23 -1.83 52.90
N GLU A 235 -14.36 -1.22 51.71
CA GLU A 235 -13.24 -1.09 50.76
C GLU A 235 -12.13 -0.15 51.26
N ILE A 236 -12.50 0.96 51.90
CA ILE A 236 -11.55 1.90 52.52
C ILE A 236 -10.82 1.21 53.69
N THR A 237 -11.53 0.46 54.53
CA THR A 237 -10.93 -0.27 55.67
C THR A 237 -10.02 -1.40 55.20
N ALA A 238 -10.38 -2.10 54.12
CA ALA A 238 -9.50 -3.08 53.48
C ALA A 238 -8.25 -2.41 52.87
N GLY A 239 -8.43 -1.27 52.18
CA GLY A 239 -7.33 -0.48 51.62
C GLY A 239 -6.37 0.07 52.69
N MET A 240 -6.90 0.56 53.82
CA MET A 240 -6.12 1.07 54.95
C MET A 240 -5.45 -0.03 55.79
N ARG A 241 -6.10 -1.19 55.99
CA ARG A 241 -5.48 -2.34 56.70
C ARG A 241 -4.24 -2.86 55.98
N VAL A 242 -4.25 -2.85 54.65
CA VAL A 242 -3.08 -3.26 53.85
C VAL A 242 -1.92 -2.27 54.02
N VAL A 243 -2.18 -0.98 54.24
CA VAL A 243 -1.13 0.05 54.44
C VAL A 243 -0.51 -0.05 55.85
N LEU A 244 -1.31 -0.33 56.88
CA LEU A 244 -0.82 -0.48 58.25
C LEU A 244 0.02 -1.76 58.46
N ASN A 245 -0.31 -2.86 57.77
CA ASN A 245 0.46 -4.11 57.87
C ASN A 245 1.81 -4.08 57.15
N THR A 246 2.06 -3.13 56.24
CA THR A 246 3.36 -2.98 55.56
C THR A 246 4.39 -2.14 56.33
N HIS A 247 4.02 -1.55 57.48
CA HIS A 247 4.91 -0.74 58.33
C HIS A 247 5.23 -1.39 59.70
N LEU A 248 4.93 -2.68 59.87
CA LEU A 248 5.15 -3.43 61.12
C LEU A 248 5.97 -4.72 60.91
N VAL A 249 6.90 -4.72 59.95
CA VAL A 249 8.01 -5.68 59.88
C VAL A 249 9.33 -4.92 59.81
#